data_AF-A0A8B5X7M7-F1
#
_entry.id   AF-A0A8B5X7M7-F1
#
_cell.length_a   1.000
_cell.length_b   1.000
_cell.length_c   1.000
_cell.angle_alpha   90.00
_cell.angle_beta   90.00
_cell.angle_gamma   90.00
#
_symmetry.space_group_name_H-M   'P 1'
#
loop_
_entity.id
_entity.type
_entity.pdbx_description
1 polymer ?
#
loop_
_entity_poly.entity_id
_entity_poly.type
_entity_poly.pdbx_seq_one_letter_code
_entity_poly.pdbx_strand_id
1 'polypeptide(L)'
;ALHERLGRLLADSELRLSFLPLFEGVEALETPAAAAIVQATEELTGAPAGVASFGTEGPYLNALGMETVILGPGNVECAHQPDEFLALDTLEPTLELLHGLIGRFCLK
;
A
#
# COMPACT_ATOMS: atom_id res chain seq x y z
N ALA A 1 -2.02 -19.54 8.29
CA ALA A 1 -3.41 -19.05 8.39
C ALA A 1 -4.37 -19.60 7.32
N LEU A 2 -4.32 -19.20 6.04
CA LEU A 2 -5.30 -19.64 5.02
C LEU A 2 -5.25 -21.16 4.75
N HIS A 3 -4.06 -21.69 4.45
CA HIS A 3 -3.83 -23.13 4.21
C HIS A 3 -4.35 -23.99 5.35
N GLU A 4 -4.06 -23.63 6.60
CA GLU A 4 -4.52 -24.34 7.79
C GLU A 4 -6.04 -24.24 8.00
N ARG A 5 -6.65 -23.10 7.67
CA ARG A 5 -8.11 -22.93 7.75
C ARG A 5 -8.80 -23.83 6.74
N LEU A 6 -8.30 -23.88 5.50
CA LEU A 6 -8.83 -24.76 4.46
C LEU A 6 -8.61 -26.24 4.81
N GLY A 7 -7.44 -26.58 5.35
CA GLY A 7 -7.16 -27.93 5.83
C GLY A 7 -8.13 -28.38 6.93
N ARG A 8 -8.42 -27.51 7.90
CA ARG A 8 -9.41 -27.80 8.96
C ARG A 8 -10.83 -27.98 8.44
N LEU A 9 -11.25 -27.15 7.48
CA LEU A 9 -12.59 -27.23 6.87
C LEU A 9 -12.81 -28.54 6.10
N LEU A 10 -11.76 -29.09 5.51
CA LEU A 10 -11.84 -30.29 4.67
C LEU A 10 -11.41 -31.57 5.38
N ALA A 11 -11.07 -31.50 6.67
CA ALA A 11 -10.50 -32.61 7.44
C ALA A 11 -11.40 -33.87 7.45
N ASP A 12 -12.71 -33.69 7.50
CA ASP A 12 -13.70 -34.78 7.53
C ASP A 12 -14.38 -35.00 6.16
N SER A 13 -13.79 -34.48 5.09
CA SER A 13 -14.33 -34.60 3.73
C SER A 13 -13.56 -35.62 2.89
N GLU A 14 -14.21 -36.18 1.90
CA GLU A 14 -13.57 -37.03 0.87
C GLU A 14 -12.75 -36.20 -0.15
N LEU A 15 -12.72 -34.88 -0.02
CA LEU A 15 -12.04 -33.97 -0.94
C LEU A 15 -10.54 -33.90 -0.64
N ARG A 16 -9.72 -33.85 -1.68
CA ARG A 16 -8.27 -33.62 -1.57
C ARG A 16 -7.93 -32.17 -1.89
N LEU A 17 -7.17 -31.55 -0.99
CA LEU A 17 -6.70 -30.17 -1.11
C LEU A 17 -5.23 -30.15 -1.53
N SER A 18 -4.92 -29.44 -2.61
CA SER A 18 -3.55 -29.20 -3.08
C SER A 18 -3.34 -27.73 -3.36
N PHE A 19 -2.16 -27.21 -3.04
CA PHE A 19 -1.78 -25.83 -3.30
C PHE A 19 -0.60 -25.81 -4.28
N LEU A 20 -0.76 -25.04 -5.35
CA LEU A 20 0.27 -24.83 -6.35
C LEU A 20 0.40 -23.32 -6.61
N PRO A 21 1.31 -22.62 -5.91
CA PRO A 21 1.48 -21.18 -6.11
C PRO A 21 2.04 -20.90 -7.51
N LEU A 22 1.52 -19.87 -8.18
CA LEU A 22 2.08 -19.37 -9.44
C LEU A 22 3.35 -18.53 -9.21
N PHE A 23 3.45 -17.90 -8.03
CA PHE A 23 4.60 -17.12 -7.55
C PHE A 23 4.56 -17.08 -6.01
N GLU A 24 5.64 -16.62 -5.38
CA GLU A 24 5.86 -16.67 -3.93
C GLU A 24 5.00 -15.69 -3.11
N GLY A 25 4.19 -14.85 -3.78
CA GLY A 25 3.43 -13.78 -3.13
C GLY A 25 4.28 -12.53 -2.87
N VAL A 26 3.62 -11.46 -2.45
CA VAL A 26 4.26 -10.24 -1.93
C VAL A 26 3.80 -10.08 -0.49
N GLU A 27 4.73 -9.74 0.41
CA GLU A 27 4.41 -9.47 1.81
C GLU A 27 3.43 -8.29 1.95
N ALA A 28 2.72 -8.21 3.07
CA ALA A 28 1.88 -7.05 3.34
C ALA A 28 2.75 -5.82 3.65
N LEU A 29 2.38 -4.66 3.11
CA LEU A 29 3.03 -3.39 3.48
C LEU A 29 2.49 -2.92 4.83
N GLU A 30 3.39 -2.78 5.78
CA GLU A 30 3.15 -2.07 7.03
C GLU A 30 4.33 -1.13 7.31
N THR A 31 4.02 0.14 7.51
CA THR A 31 4.94 1.12 8.09
C THR A 31 4.30 1.62 9.39
N PRO A 32 5.03 1.63 10.53
CA PRO A 32 4.44 1.99 11.81
C PRO A 32 3.78 3.37 11.79
N ALA A 33 2.62 3.53 12.44
CA ALA A 33 1.95 4.83 12.53
C ALA A 33 2.80 5.91 13.22
N ALA A 34 3.77 5.50 14.04
CA ALA A 34 4.73 6.38 14.70
C ALA A 34 5.93 6.77 13.81
N ALA A 35 6.05 6.19 12.60
CA ALA A 35 7.10 6.53 11.65
C ALA A 35 7.00 8.00 11.23
N ALA A 36 8.14 8.67 11.09
CA ALA A 36 8.17 10.10 10.82
C ALA A 36 7.50 10.43 9.48
N ILE A 37 7.68 9.57 8.48
CA ILE A 37 7.06 9.73 7.16
C ILE A 37 5.53 9.62 7.22
N VAL A 38 4.98 8.71 8.05
CA VAL A 38 3.54 8.53 8.19
C VAL A 38 2.93 9.77 8.83
N GLN A 39 3.47 10.22 9.96
CA GLN A 39 2.99 11.42 10.65
C GLN A 39 3.08 12.67 9.77
N ALA A 40 4.18 12.85 9.03
CA ALA A 40 4.32 13.98 8.12
C ALA A 40 3.31 13.95 6.98
N THR A 41 3.03 12.76 6.42
CA THR A 41 1.99 12.60 5.39
C THR A 41 0.60 12.88 5.94
N GLU A 42 0.25 12.37 7.12
CA GLU A 42 -1.05 12.65 7.75
C GLU A 42 -1.23 14.15 8.05
N GLU A 43 -0.19 14.82 8.56
CA GLU A 43 -0.20 16.26 8.83
C GLU A 43 -0.42 17.09 7.55
N LEU A 44 0.30 16.76 6.46
CA LEU A 44 0.23 17.51 5.21
C LEU A 44 -1.05 17.22 4.40
N THR A 45 -1.58 15.99 4.49
CA THR A 45 -2.82 15.62 3.80
C THR A 45 -4.09 15.96 4.60
N GLY A 46 -3.97 16.10 5.93
CA GLY A 46 -5.11 16.21 6.83
C GLY A 46 -5.94 14.91 6.94
N ALA A 47 -5.42 13.79 6.44
CA ALA A 47 -6.10 12.50 6.41
C ALA A 47 -5.26 11.43 7.12
N PRO A 48 -5.88 10.51 7.90
CA PRO A 48 -5.15 9.41 8.51
C PRO A 48 -4.69 8.40 7.46
N ALA A 49 -3.58 7.72 7.73
CA ALA A 49 -3.10 6.63 6.91
C ALA A 49 -4.13 5.48 6.86
N GLY A 50 -4.30 4.91 5.67
CA GLY A 50 -5.24 3.84 5.40
C GLY A 50 -4.58 2.58 4.84
N VAL A 51 -5.41 1.57 4.57
CA VAL A 51 -4.98 0.32 3.94
C VAL A 51 -5.69 0.16 2.60
N ALA A 52 -4.95 -0.27 1.59
CA ALA A 52 -5.50 -0.64 0.30
C ALA A 52 -5.36 -2.15 0.06
N SER A 53 -6.35 -2.75 -0.60
CA SER A 53 -6.40 -4.21 -0.83
C SER A 53 -5.70 -4.63 -2.13
N PHE A 54 -4.49 -4.12 -2.36
CA PHE A 54 -3.64 -4.51 -3.49
C PHE A 54 -2.16 -4.53 -3.08
N GLY A 55 -1.36 -5.30 -3.81
CA GLY A 55 0.08 -5.38 -3.59
C GLY A 55 0.79 -4.15 -4.14
N THR A 56 1.88 -3.76 -3.49
CA THR A 56 2.81 -2.72 -3.94
C THR A 56 4.23 -3.13 -3.62
N GLU A 57 5.19 -2.33 -4.07
CA GLU A 57 6.62 -2.62 -3.90
C GLU A 57 7.14 -2.17 -2.53
N GLY A 58 6.29 -1.51 -1.74
CA GLY A 58 6.64 -0.96 -0.42
C GLY A 58 7.23 -1.98 0.57
N PRO A 59 6.76 -3.24 0.67
CA PRO A 59 7.35 -4.23 1.57
C PRO A 59 8.83 -4.49 1.26
N TYR A 60 9.22 -4.49 -0.02
CA TYR A 60 10.60 -4.66 -0.44
C TYR A 60 11.45 -3.44 -0.04
N LEU A 61 10.91 -2.23 -0.16
CA LEU A 61 11.59 -1.00 0.28
C LEU A 61 11.76 -0.98 1.80
N ASN A 62 10.73 -1.41 2.55
CA ASN A 62 10.83 -1.55 4.01
C ASN A 62 11.89 -2.59 4.40
N ALA A 63 12.00 -3.69 3.67
CA ALA A 63 13.04 -4.69 3.89
C ALA A 63 14.47 -4.16 3.65
N LEU A 64 14.62 -3.09 2.85
CA LEU A 64 15.88 -2.36 2.66
C LEU A 64 16.14 -1.30 3.74
N GLY A 65 15.28 -1.19 4.76
CA GLY A 65 15.41 -0.27 5.87
C GLY A 65 14.72 1.09 5.66
N MET A 66 13.85 1.22 4.66
CA MET A 66 13.05 2.42 4.47
C MET A 66 11.78 2.40 5.32
N GLU A 67 11.22 3.58 5.57
CA GLU A 67 9.83 3.73 6.03
C GLU A 67 9.00 4.18 4.83
N THR A 68 8.11 3.34 4.32
CA THR A 68 7.41 3.58 3.04
C THR A 68 5.94 3.94 3.24
N VAL A 69 5.46 4.93 2.49
CA VAL A 69 4.03 5.23 2.33
C VAL A 69 3.68 5.21 0.84
N ILE A 70 2.45 4.79 0.52
CA ILE A 70 1.89 4.91 -0.82
C ILE A 70 1.05 6.18 -0.85
N LEU A 71 1.42 7.13 -1.70
CA LEU A 71 0.83 8.46 -1.73
C LEU A 71 0.88 9.03 -3.15
N GLY A 72 -0.24 9.59 -3.61
CA GLY A 72 -0.32 10.21 -4.91
C GLY A 72 -1.73 10.72 -5.21
N PRO A 73 -1.89 11.48 -6.31
CA PRO A 73 -3.18 11.96 -6.76
C PRO A 73 -3.99 10.85 -7.43
N GLY A 74 -5.28 11.11 -7.61
CA GLY A 74 -6.20 10.22 -8.33
C GLY A 74 -7.12 9.45 -7.42
N ASN A 75 -7.86 8.51 -8.02
CA ASN A 75 -8.83 7.66 -7.33
C ASN A 75 -8.63 6.21 -7.76
N VAL A 76 -8.52 5.30 -6.78
CA VAL A 76 -8.41 3.86 -7.01
C VAL A 76 -9.60 3.29 -7.80
N GLU A 77 -10.78 3.90 -7.69
CA GLU A 77 -11.97 3.50 -8.45
C GLU A 77 -11.82 3.76 -9.95
N CYS A 78 -10.93 4.69 -10.34
CA CYS A 78 -10.61 5.01 -11.73
C CYS A 78 -9.42 4.19 -12.27
N ALA A 79 -8.52 3.74 -11.38
CA ALA A 79 -7.34 2.98 -11.77
C ALA A 79 -7.71 1.66 -12.47
N HIS A 80 -6.98 1.32 -13.54
CA HIS A 80 -7.19 0.12 -14.36
C HIS A 80 -8.59 -0.01 -14.98
N GLN A 81 -9.32 1.10 -15.11
CA GLN A 81 -10.57 1.15 -15.85
C GLN A 81 -10.34 1.71 -17.26
N PRO A 82 -11.25 1.44 -18.23
CA PRO A 82 -11.26 2.18 -19.48
C PRO A 82 -11.31 3.69 -19.23
N ASP A 83 -10.65 4.46 -20.11
CA ASP A 83 -10.60 5.93 -20.03
C ASP A 83 -10.04 6.47 -18.69
N GLU A 84 -9.11 5.72 -18.06
CA GLU A 84 -8.38 6.16 -16.87
C GLU A 84 -7.76 7.56 -17.08
N PHE A 85 -7.98 8.44 -16.10
CA PHE A 85 -7.50 9.81 -16.14
C PHE A 85 -7.10 10.32 -14.76
N LEU A 86 -6.38 11.45 -14.75
CA LEU A 86 -6.05 12.20 -13.55
C LEU A 86 -6.66 13.59 -13.65
N ALA A 87 -7.42 13.99 -12.64
CA ALA A 87 -8.03 15.32 -12.62
C ALA A 87 -6.95 16.39 -12.43
N LEU A 88 -6.94 17.40 -13.32
CA LEU A 88 -5.87 18.40 -13.34
C LEU A 88 -5.80 19.23 -12.06
N ASP A 89 -6.94 19.44 -11.40
CA ASP A 89 -7.02 20.14 -10.11
C ASP A 89 -6.34 19.40 -8.94
N THR A 90 -5.97 18.13 -9.13
CA THR A 90 -5.20 17.35 -8.14
C THR A 90 -3.68 17.52 -8.27
N LEU A 91 -3.20 18.12 -9.37
CA LEU A 91 -1.77 18.24 -9.65
C LEU A 91 -1.08 19.20 -8.70
N GLU A 92 -1.51 20.46 -8.65
CA GLU A 92 -0.93 21.48 -7.77
C GLU A 92 -0.94 21.07 -6.29
N PRO A 93 -2.05 20.58 -5.70
CA PRO A 93 -2.06 20.10 -4.32
C PRO A 93 -1.05 18.97 -4.06
N THR A 94 -0.90 18.06 -5.03
CA THR A 94 0.08 16.96 -4.91
C THR A 94 1.51 17.47 -4.98
N LEU A 95 1.79 18.44 -5.86
CA LEU A 95 3.12 19.04 -5.94
C LEU A 95 3.48 19.77 -4.63
N GLU A 96 2.54 20.50 -4.05
CA GLU A 96 2.71 21.14 -2.74
C GLU A 96 3.03 20.12 -1.63
N LEU A 97 2.28 19.02 -1.60
CA LEU A 97 2.50 17.89 -0.69
C LEU A 97 3.91 17.31 -0.82
N LEU A 98 4.33 16.98 -2.06
CA LEU A 98 5.64 16.40 -2.34
C LEU A 98 6.77 17.37 -1.99
N HIS A 99 6.62 18.66 -2.31
CA HIS A 99 7.58 19.69 -1.89
C HIS A 99 7.67 19.80 -0.37
N GLY A 100 6.56 19.69 0.36
CA GLY A 100 6.54 19.69 1.83
C GLY A 100 7.32 18.51 2.41
N LEU A 101 7.11 17.30 1.87
CA LEU A 101 7.84 16.10 2.30
C LEU A 101 9.34 16.18 1.98
N ILE A 102 9.69 16.58 0.76
CA ILE A 102 11.10 16.76 0.34
C ILE A 102 11.76 17.82 1.22
N GLY A 103 11.09 18.95 1.47
CA GLY A 103 11.58 20.00 2.34
C GLY A 103 11.86 19.51 3.77
N ARG A 104 10.99 18.66 4.31
CA ARG A 104 11.14 18.12 5.68
C ARG A 104 12.25 17.08 5.81
N PHE A 105 12.43 16.20 4.81
CA PHE A 105 13.30 15.03 4.94
C PHE A 105 14.60 15.10 4.16
N CYS A 106 14.68 15.91 3.11
CA CYS A 106 15.82 15.93 2.19
C CYS A 106 16.60 17.25 2.21
N LEU A 107 16.00 18.32 2.72
CA LEU A 107 16.64 19.64 2.84
C LEU A 107 17.02 19.90 4.31
N LYS A 108 18.09 20.67 4.52
CA LYS A 108 18.63 21.02 5.84
C LYS A 108 17.90 22.19 6.47
#